data_AF-A0A8T4J7I9-F1
#
_entry.id   AF-A0A8T4J7I9-F1
#
_cell.length_a   1.000
_cell.length_b   1.000
_cell.length_c   1.000
_cell.angle_alpha   90.00
_cell.angle_beta   90.00
_cell.angle_gamma   90.00
#
_symmetry.space_group_name_H-M   'P 1'
#
loop_
_entity.id
_entity.type
_entity.pdbx_description
1 polymer ?
#
loop_
_entity_poly.entity_id
_entity_poly.type
_entity_poly.pdbx_seq_one_letter_code
_entity_poly.pdbx_strand_id
1 'polypeptide(L)' 'MSMKEGSWWLESKLDPRWNCHGKGIVGGFALPKAAESKIETMKMQYGKQPDDLEYEYLKD' A
#
# COMPACT_ATOMS: atom_id res chain seq x y z
N MET A 1 7.96 -18.87 -2.82
CA MET A 1 6.74 -18.09 -2.50
C MET A 1 6.10 -17.68 -3.82
N SER A 2 4.82 -18.02 -4.06
CA SER A 2 4.13 -17.68 -5.31
C SER A 2 3.55 -16.26 -5.25
N MET A 3 3.81 -15.47 -6.28
CA MET A 3 3.12 -14.21 -6.55
C MET A 3 1.72 -14.54 -7.10
N LYS A 4 0.68 -13.89 -6.58
CA LYS A 4 -0.70 -14.05 -7.02
C LYS A 4 -1.38 -12.69 -7.11
N GLU A 5 -2.50 -12.62 -7.83
CA GLU A 5 -3.38 -11.47 -7.67
C GLU A 5 -3.93 -11.41 -6.24
N GLY A 6 -4.16 -10.21 -5.76
CA GLY A 6 -4.71 -9.97 -4.44
C GLY A 6 -5.01 -8.51 -4.21
N SER A 7 -5.54 -8.24 -3.03
CA SER A 7 -5.90 -6.89 -2.59
C SER A 7 -4.84 -6.38 -1.62
N TRP A 8 -4.57 -5.08 -1.64
CA TRP A 8 -3.65 -4.42 -0.73
C TRP A 8 -4.32 -3.19 -0.11
N TRP A 9 -3.83 -2.80 1.07
CA TRP A 9 -4.35 -1.73 1.89
C TRP A 9 -3.18 -0.90 2.43
N LEU A 10 -3.37 0.40 2.50
CA LEU A 10 -2.53 1.37 3.18
C LEU A 10 -3.40 2.07 4.21
N GLU A 11 -2.92 2.14 5.45
CA GLU A 11 -3.65 2.78 6.54
C GLU A 11 -2.68 3.62 7.40
N SER A 12 -3.09 4.86 7.71
CA SER A 12 -2.46 5.73 8.70
C SER A 12 -3.55 6.24 9.64
N LYS A 13 -3.27 6.15 10.94
CA LYS A 13 -4.13 6.69 12.01
C LYS A 13 -3.90 8.19 12.18
N LEU A 14 -2.70 8.69 11.88
CA LEU A 14 -2.33 10.09 11.98
C LEU A 14 -2.78 10.92 10.77
N ASP A 15 -2.74 10.36 9.57
CA ASP A 15 -3.21 11.04 8.35
C ASP A 15 -4.11 10.13 7.50
N PRO A 16 -5.44 10.17 7.73
CA PRO A 16 -6.42 9.38 7.00
C PRO A 16 -6.45 9.62 5.48
N ARG A 17 -5.81 10.69 4.98
CA ARG A 17 -5.68 10.94 3.54
C ARG A 17 -4.83 9.89 2.85
N TRP A 18 -3.97 9.21 3.61
CA TRP A 18 -3.15 8.09 3.15
C TRP A 18 -3.88 6.76 3.12
N ASN A 19 -5.11 6.70 3.65
CA ASN A 19 -5.91 5.48 3.68
C ASN A 19 -6.41 5.16 2.27
N CYS A 20 -5.92 4.08 1.70
CA CYS A 20 -6.38 3.62 0.40
C CYS A 20 -6.18 2.12 0.22
N HIS A 21 -6.83 1.58 -0.77
CA HIS A 21 -6.74 0.16 -1.09
C HIS A 21 -6.76 -0.03 -2.60
N GLY A 22 -6.31 -1.20 -3.03
CA GLY A 22 -6.30 -1.54 -4.44
C GLY A 22 -6.10 -3.03 -4.66
N LYS A 23 -5.98 -3.39 -5.93
CA LYS A 23 -5.65 -4.74 -6.35
C LYS A 23 -4.30 -4.75 -7.06
N GLY A 24 -3.63 -5.88 -7.08
CA GLY A 24 -2.39 -6.06 -7.81
C GLY A 24 -1.76 -7.41 -7.56
N ILE A 25 -0.56 -7.59 -8.07
CA ILE A 25 0.24 -8.76 -7.76
C ILE A 25 0.79 -8.62 -6.35
N VAL A 26 0.37 -9.53 -5.48
CA VAL A 26 0.75 -9.60 -4.08
C VAL A 26 1.46 -10.93 -3.77
N GLY A 27 2.31 -10.92 -2.75
CA GLY A 27 2.98 -12.12 -2.26
C GLY A 27 4.47 -11.95 -2.03
N GLY A 28 4.99 -12.65 -1.02
CA GLY A 28 6.38 -12.56 -0.56
C GLY A 28 6.46 -11.94 0.84
N PHE A 29 7.59 -11.35 1.18
CA PHE A 29 7.74 -10.49 2.37
C PHE A 29 7.91 -9.01 1.98
N ALA A 30 7.48 -8.65 0.76
CA ALA A 30 7.68 -7.34 0.18
C ALA A 30 6.33 -6.64 -0.08
N LEU A 31 6.38 -5.31 -0.08
CA LEU A 31 5.28 -4.44 -0.47
C LEU A 31 4.85 -4.74 -1.92
N PRO A 32 3.55 -4.91 -2.19
CA PRO A 32 3.07 -5.03 -3.57
C PRO A 32 3.49 -3.80 -4.40
N LYS A 33 3.99 -4.01 -5.63
CA LYS A 33 4.39 -2.91 -6.52
C LYS A 33 3.28 -1.87 -6.74
N ALA A 34 2.03 -2.33 -6.81
CA ALA A 34 0.88 -1.44 -6.94
C ALA A 34 0.69 -0.53 -5.72
N ALA A 35 0.97 -1.03 -4.50
CA ALA A 35 0.95 -0.24 -3.29
C ALA A 35 2.14 0.73 -3.25
N GLU A 36 3.34 0.29 -3.67
CA GLU A 36 4.53 1.15 -3.76
C GLU A 36 4.31 2.36 -4.69
N SER A 37 3.83 2.13 -5.92
CA SER A 37 3.50 3.22 -6.85
C SER A 37 2.41 4.15 -6.30
N LYS A 38 1.47 3.60 -5.50
CA LYS A 38 0.46 4.43 -4.84
C LYS A 38 1.08 5.32 -3.77
N ILE A 39 1.97 4.79 -2.93
CA ILE A 39 2.71 5.58 -1.93
C ILE A 39 3.47 6.71 -2.62
N GLU A 40 4.15 6.45 -3.74
CA GLU A 40 4.86 7.51 -4.49
C GLU A 40 3.91 8.59 -5.02
N THR A 41 2.75 8.20 -5.55
CA THR A 41 1.72 9.15 -6.00
C THR A 41 1.20 9.99 -4.84
N MET A 42 0.96 9.36 -3.68
CA MET A 42 0.49 10.04 -2.47
C MET A 42 1.57 10.96 -1.88
N LYS A 43 2.85 10.60 -2.00
CA LYS A 43 3.96 11.49 -1.64
C LYS A 43 3.94 12.77 -2.47
N MET A 44 3.67 12.67 -3.77
CA MET A 44 3.53 13.84 -4.63
C MET A 44 2.28 14.68 -4.30
N GLN A 45 1.19 14.02 -3.88
CA GLN A 45 -0.09 14.68 -3.64
C GLN A 45 -0.24 15.30 -2.24
N TYR A 46 0.23 14.59 -1.21
CA TYR A 46 0.05 14.94 0.20
C TYR A 46 1.37 15.29 0.90
N GLY A 47 2.52 15.06 0.26
CA GLY A 47 3.83 15.41 0.79
C GLY A 47 4.48 14.26 1.57
N LYS A 48 4.91 14.52 2.81
CA LYS A 48 5.67 13.54 3.60
C LYS A 48 4.77 12.34 3.93
N GLN A 49 5.31 11.13 3.74
CA GLN A 49 4.68 9.89 4.20
C GLN A 49 4.53 9.92 5.73
N PRO A 50 3.36 9.51 6.28
CA PRO A 50 3.15 9.37 7.71
C PRO A 50 4.08 8.32 8.29
N ASP A 51 4.61 8.59 9.48
CA ASP A 51 5.52 7.66 10.16
C ASP A 51 4.79 6.39 10.66
N ASP A 52 3.46 6.45 10.76
CA ASP A 52 2.57 5.34 11.14
C ASP A 52 1.88 4.66 9.95
N LEU A 53 2.33 4.91 8.72
CA LEU A 53 1.72 4.30 7.55
C LEU A 53 1.99 2.78 7.54
N GLU A 54 0.94 2.01 7.80
CA GLU A 54 0.95 0.55 7.73
C GLU A 54 0.47 0.08 6.35
N TYR A 55 0.94 -1.09 5.94
CA TYR A 55 0.49 -1.74 4.72
C TYR A 55 0.19 -3.21 4.98
N GLU A 56 -0.86 -3.69 4.33
CA GLU A 56 -1.22 -5.10 4.35
C GLU A 56 -1.67 -5.56 2.96
N TYR A 57 -1.67 -6.87 2.74
CA TYR A 57 -2.25 -7.43 1.53
C TYR A 57 -2.82 -8.82 1.78
N LEU A 58 -3.86 -9.15 1.02
CA LEU A 58 -4.51 -10.45 1.00
C LEU A 58 -4.36 -11.06 -0.39
N LYS A 59 -3.94 -12.32 -0.46
CA LYS A 59 -3.94 -13.10 -1.70
C LYS A 59 -5.37 -13.54 -2.00
N ASP A 60 -5.83 -13.34 -3.23
CA ASP A 60 -7.10 -13.85 -3.74
C ASP A 60 -6.90 -15.26 -4.36
#